data_AF-A0A366XNN1-F1
#
_entry.id   AF-A0A366XNN1-F1
#
_cell.length_a   1.000
_cell.length_b   1.000
_cell.length_c   1.000
_cell.angle_alpha   90.00
_cell.angle_beta   90.00
_cell.angle_gamma   90.00
#
_symmetry.space_group_name_H-M   'P 1'
#
loop_
_entity.id
_entity.type
_entity.pdbx_description
1 polymer ?
#
loop_
_entity_poly.entity_id
_entity_poly.type
_entity_poly.pdbx_seq_one_letter_code
_entity_poly.pdbx_strand_id
1 'polypeptide(L)'
;MNPNHSNTEHPNRLIRLKEVIHISGLSRASIYSFMEEGTFPQSVSLGARAIGWRYQDIQNWILEKIQERDEKLIKQTELKAKQDKRYGR
;
A
#
# COMPACT_ATOMS: atom_id res chain seq x y z
N MET A 1 14.96 0.72 30.33
CA MET A 1 13.79 -0.17 30.08
C MET A 1 12.90 0.53 29.06
N ASN A 2 12.67 0.11 27.81
CA ASN A 2 13.11 -1.00 26.98
C ASN A 2 13.25 -0.44 25.54
N PRO A 3 14.26 -0.84 24.75
CA PRO A 3 14.32 -0.49 23.33
C PRO A 3 13.31 -1.38 22.61
N ASN A 4 12.11 -0.84 22.31
CA ASN A 4 11.06 -1.62 21.65
C ASN A 4 11.57 -2.10 20.29
N HIS A 5 11.75 -3.41 20.20
CA HIS A 5 12.26 -4.16 19.07
C HIS A 5 11.68 -3.68 17.73
N SER A 6 12.60 -3.24 16.87
CA SER A 6 12.63 -3.49 15.43
C SER A 6 11.31 -3.96 14.82
N ASN A 7 10.54 -3.01 14.29
CA ASN A 7 9.34 -3.25 13.48
C ASN A 7 9.63 -4.10 12.20
N THR A 8 10.90 -4.43 11.97
CA THR A 8 11.48 -5.03 10.78
C THR A 8 11.77 -6.54 10.88
N GLU A 9 11.69 -7.17 12.06
CA GLU A 9 12.17 -8.57 12.24
C GLU A 9 11.07 -9.64 12.15
N HIS A 10 9.80 -9.26 11.98
CA HIS A 10 8.67 -10.19 12.03
C HIS A 10 7.78 -10.07 10.80
N PRO A 11 8.08 -10.79 9.70
CA PRO A 11 7.26 -10.78 8.48
C PRO A 11 5.82 -11.28 8.72
N ASN A 12 5.58 -11.98 9.82
CA ASN A 12 4.26 -12.49 10.22
C ASN A 12 3.60 -11.63 11.31
N ARG A 13 4.11 -10.43 11.58
CA ARG A 13 3.49 -9.48 12.51
C ARG A 13 2.11 -9.09 11.98
N LEU A 14 1.10 -9.23 12.84
CA LEU A 14 -0.26 -8.76 12.57
C LEU A 14 -0.46 -7.38 13.20
N ILE A 15 -0.93 -6.43 12.39
CA ILE A 15 -1.21 -5.05 12.77
C ILE A 15 -2.72 -4.78 12.81
N ARG A 16 -3.13 -3.90 13.71
CA ARG A 16 -4.54 -3.54 13.90
C ARG A 16 -4.92 -2.37 12.99
N LEU A 17 -6.23 -2.14 12.81
CA LEU A 17 -6.76 -1.09 11.93
C LEU A 17 -6.14 0.30 12.19
N LYS A 18 -5.91 0.68 13.45
CA LYS A 18 -5.27 1.97 13.78
C LYS A 18 -3.87 2.11 13.17
N GLU A 19 -3.09 1.04 13.21
CA GLU A 19 -1.74 1.01 12.65
C GLU A 19 -1.79 0.93 11.12
N VAL A 20 -2.74 0.17 10.54
CA VAL A 20 -2.99 0.19 9.09
C VAL A 20 -3.31 1.59 8.58
N ILE A 21 -4.19 2.33 9.27
CA ILE A 21 -4.53 3.72 8.96
C ILE A 21 -3.30 4.61 9.03
N HIS A 22 -2.48 4.47 10.09
CA HIS A 22 -1.28 5.26 10.27
C HIS A 22 -0.24 5.01 9.16
N ILE A 23 -0.04 3.75 8.78
CA ILE A 23 0.95 3.34 7.79
C ILE A 23 0.51 3.66 6.37
N SER A 24 -0.74 3.38 6.02
CA SER A 24 -1.27 3.60 4.66
C SER A 24 -1.72 5.04 4.39
N GLY A 25 -1.96 5.82 5.45
CA GLY A 25 -2.57 7.15 5.35
C GLY A 25 -4.05 7.14 4.92
N LEU A 26 -4.65 5.96 4.78
CA LEU A 26 -6.03 5.80 4.36
C LEU A 26 -7.01 5.95 5.53
N SER A 27 -8.18 6.49 5.23
CA SER A 27 -9.30 6.47 6.17
C SER A 27 -9.80 5.04 6.38
N ARG A 28 -10.47 4.79 7.52
CA ARG A 28 -11.16 3.52 7.78
C ARG A 28 -12.11 3.14 6.65
N ALA A 29 -12.90 4.09 6.15
CA ALA A 29 -13.88 3.84 5.10
C ALA A 29 -13.19 3.40 3.80
N SER A 30 -12.12 4.10 3.41
CA SER A 30 -11.32 3.77 2.22
C SER A 30 -10.73 2.36 2.29
N ILE A 31 -10.22 1.97 3.46
CA ILE A 31 -9.69 0.61 3.67
C ILE A 31 -10.79 -0.43 3.39
N TYR A 32 -11.99 -0.27 3.97
CA TYR A 32 -13.06 -1.22 3.73
C TYR A 32 -13.56 -1.21 2.28
N SER A 33 -13.69 -0.04 1.64
CA SER A 33 -14.06 0.03 0.22
C SER A 33 -13.04 -0.67 -0.66
N PHE A 34 -11.73 -0.45 -0.44
CA PHE A 34 -10.71 -1.14 -1.23
C PHE A 34 -10.63 -2.64 -0.93
N MET A 35 -10.97 -3.07 0.29
CA MET A 35 -11.13 -4.50 0.59
C MET A 35 -12.30 -5.11 -0.17
N GLU A 36 -13.43 -4.41 -0.27
CA GLU A 36 -14.60 -4.84 -1.06
C GLU A 36 -14.29 -4.88 -2.56
N GLU A 37 -13.53 -3.90 -3.06
CA GLU A 37 -13.05 -3.84 -4.45
C GLU A 37 -11.95 -4.88 -4.75
N GLY A 38 -11.41 -5.55 -3.73
CA GLY A 38 -10.29 -6.49 -3.89
C GLY A 38 -8.96 -5.82 -4.22
N THR A 39 -8.86 -4.50 -4.05
CA THR A 39 -7.66 -3.70 -4.34
C THR A 39 -6.80 -3.45 -3.10
N PHE A 40 -7.19 -3.98 -1.93
CA PHE A 40 -6.45 -3.89 -0.67
C PHE A 40 -6.35 -5.25 0.03
N PRO A 41 -5.28 -5.52 0.82
CA PRO A 41 -5.12 -6.78 1.52
C PRO A 41 -6.28 -7.11 2.48
N GLN A 42 -6.71 -8.38 2.45
CA GLN A 42 -7.79 -8.86 3.32
C GLN A 42 -7.33 -9.00 4.77
N SER A 43 -8.25 -8.78 5.71
CA SER A 43 -7.97 -8.94 7.13
C SER A 43 -8.00 -10.41 7.54
N VAL A 44 -7.10 -10.80 8.45
CA VAL A 44 -7.09 -12.08 9.14
C VAL A 44 -7.92 -11.97 10.43
N SER A 45 -8.84 -12.90 10.63
CA SER A 45 -9.58 -13.02 11.89
C SER A 45 -8.68 -13.59 12.99
N LEU A 46 -8.66 -12.91 14.14
CA LEU A 46 -7.90 -13.28 15.33
C LEU A 46 -8.80 -13.74 16.48
N GLY A 47 -10.09 -13.96 16.19
CA GLY A 47 -11.11 -14.36 17.14
C GLY A 47 -12.39 -13.53 17.01
N ALA A 48 -13.30 -13.71 17.95
CA ALA A 48 -14.70 -13.27 17.84
C ALA A 48 -14.92 -11.78 17.53
N ARG A 49 -14.00 -10.89 17.91
CA ARG A 49 -14.12 -9.43 17.68
C ARG A 49 -12.82 -8.78 17.19
N ALA A 50 -11.82 -9.59 16.88
CA ALA A 50 -10.47 -9.12 16.64
C ALA A 50 -10.06 -9.47 15.22
N ILE A 51 -9.72 -8.45 14.42
CA ILE A 51 -9.12 -8.63 13.08
C ILE A 51 -7.77 -7.91 13.02
N GLY A 52 -6.92 -8.35 12.10
CA GLY A 52 -5.63 -7.71 11.83
C GLY A 52 -5.17 -7.99 10.41
N TRP A 53 -4.14 -7.27 9.98
CA TRP A 53 -3.51 -7.45 8.68
C TRP A 53 -2.07 -7.84 8.88
N ARG A 54 -1.52 -8.65 7.98
CA ARG A 54 -0.09 -8.89 7.99
C ARG A 54 0.63 -7.62 7.59
N TYR A 55 1.60 -7.21 8.40
CA TYR A 55 2.38 -6.00 8.16
C TYR A 55 2.99 -5.99 6.75
N GLN A 56 3.58 -7.11 6.34
CA GLN A 56 4.20 -7.25 5.03
C GLN A 56 3.22 -7.04 3.88
N ASP A 57 1.98 -7.53 3.99
CA ASP A 57 0.99 -7.38 2.92
C ASP A 57 0.62 -5.90 2.74
N ILE A 58 0.51 -5.14 3.84
CA ILE A 58 0.27 -3.69 3.78
C ILE A 58 1.49 -2.95 3.19
N GLN A 59 2.71 -3.33 3.58
CA GLN A 59 3.92 -2.73 3.01
C GLN A 59 4.05 -3.01 1.51
N ASN A 60 3.81 -4.25 1.08
CA ASN A 60 3.84 -4.63 -0.33
C ASN A 60 2.81 -3.84 -1.13
N TRP A 61 1.59 -3.71 -0.62
CA TRP A 61 0.56 -2.90 -1.25
C TRP A 61 0.96 -1.43 -1.40
N ILE A 62 1.62 -0.83 -0.40
CA ILE A 62 2.14 0.54 -0.52
C ILE A 62 3.20 0.63 -1.62
N LEU A 63 4.13 -0.32 -1.67
CA LEU A 63 5.19 -0.37 -2.69
C LEU A 63 4.59 -0.50 -4.09
N GLU A 64 3.57 -1.36 -4.26
CA GLU A 64 2.83 -1.49 -5.51
C GLU A 64 2.21 -0.16 -5.93
N LYS A 65 1.59 0.60 -5.01
CA LYS A 65 1.00 1.92 -5.33
C LYS A 65 2.04 2.96 -5.72
N ILE A 66 3.21 2.95 -5.09
CA ILE A 66 4.33 3.81 -5.46
C ILE A 66 4.84 3.45 -6.86
N GLN A 67 5.04 2.16 -7.12
CA GLN A 67 5.50 1.67 -8.42
C GLN A 67 4.49 1.99 -9.53
N GLU A 68 3.19 1.75 -9.32
CA GLU A 68 2.13 2.08 -10.28
C GLU A 68 2.17 3.57 -10.65
N ARG A 69 2.39 4.47 -9.68
CA ARG A 69 2.53 5.91 -9.92
C ARG A 69 3.75 6.20 -10.78
N ASP A 70 4.90 5.64 -10.42
CA ASP A 70 6.18 5.92 -11.08
C ASP A 70 6.17 5.42 -12.53
N GLU A 71 5.63 4.22 -12.77
CA GLU A 71 5.43 3.69 -14.12
C GLU A 71 4.52 4.57 -14.97
N LYS A 72 3.43 5.11 -14.38
CA LYS A 72 2.53 6.03 -15.08
C LYS A 72 3.25 7.31 -15.49
N LEU A 73 4.11 7.85 -14.62
CA LEU A 73 4.90 9.06 -14.91
C LEU A 73 5.92 8.83 -16.03
N ILE A 74 6.59 7.67 -16.03
CA ILE A 74 7.55 7.32 -17.10
C ILE A 74 6.84 7.20 -18.44
N LYS A 75 5.72 6.45 -18.50
CA LYS A 75 4.92 6.27 -19.71
C LYS A 75 4.43 7.60 -20.29
N GLN A 76 3.98 8.51 -19.43
CA GLN A 76 3.57 9.86 -19.84
C GLN A 76 4.74 10.67 -20.41
N THR A 77 5.91 10.59 -19.77
CA THR A 77 7.13 11.30 -20.22
C THR A 77 7.59 10.79 -21.59
N GLU A 78 7.62 9.48 -21.80
CA GLU A 78 8.00 8.88 -23.08
C GLU A 78 7.02 9.23 -24.20
N LEU A 79 5.72 9.23 -23.90
CA LEU A 79 4.68 9.60 -24.87
C LEU A 79 4.85 11.05 -25.33
N LYS A 80 5.10 11.96 -24.39
CA LYS A 80 5.38 13.36 -24.67
C LYS A 80 6.64 13.54 -25.52
N ALA A 81 7.73 12.87 -25.16
CA ALA A 81 8.98 12.94 -25.94
C ALA A 81 8.84 12.37 -27.37
N LYS A 82 8.02 11.32 -27.55
CA LYS A 82 7.70 10.77 -28.88
C LYS A 82 6.83 11.74 -29.70
N GLN A 83 5.89 12.44 -29.05
CA GLN A 83 5.04 13.44 -29.69
C GLN A 83 5.87 14.66 -30.12
N ASP A 84 6.73 15.18 -29.25
CA ASP A 84 7.58 16.34 -29.54
C ASP A 84 8.55 16.07 -30.71
N LYS A 85 9.11 14.85 -30.79
CA LYS A 85 9.94 14.43 -31.93
C LYS A 85 9.15 14.26 -33.24
N ARG A 86 7.87 13.89 -33.16
CA ARG A 86 7.00 13.68 -34.33
C ARG A 86 6.49 15.00 -34.93
N TYR A 87 6.40 16.05 -34.13
CA TYR A 87 5.99 17.40 -34.55
C TYR A 87 7.16 18.40 -34.58
N GLY A 88 8.41 17.90 -34.59
CA GLY A 88 9.62 18.70 -34.62
C GLY A 88 9.78 19.50 -35.92
N ARG A 89 9.60 20.82 -35.76
CA ARG A 89 10.29 21.89 -36.48
C ARG A 89 11.81 21.72 -36.42
#